data_AF-A0A969E4V1-F1
#
_entry.id   AF-A0A969E4V1-F1
#
_cell.length_a   1.000
_cell.length_b   1.000
_cell.length_c   1.000
_cell.angle_alpha   90.00
_cell.angle_beta   90.00
_cell.angle_gamma   90.00
#
_symmetry.space_group_name_H-M   'P 1'
#
loop_
_entity.id
_entity.type
_entity.pdbx_description
1 polymer ?
#
loop_
_entity_poly.entity_id
_entity_poly.type
_entity_poly.pdbx_seq_one_letter_code
_entity_poly.pdbx_strand_id
1 'polypeptide(L)' 'MSERISGSGGRNVFAELGAEVIKIENKTTKGDVTRSWRLPNEPTPEEASAYFYSVNYGKKHLFFDFQDKKIMKRHAKY' A
#
# COMPACT_ATOMS: atom_id res chain seq x y z
N MET A 1 1.46 -8.95 11.83
CA MET A 1 1.29 -8.42 10.46
C MET A 1 2.70 -8.33 9.87
N SER A 2 3.09 -9.30 9.04
CA SER A 2 4.49 -9.49 8.60
C SER A 2 4.84 -8.53 7.47
N GLU A 3 5.75 -7.59 7.74
CA GLU A 3 6.42 -6.75 6.76
C GLU A 3 7.72 -7.44 6.32
N ARG A 4 7.66 -8.32 5.32
CA ARG A 4 8.81 -8.72 4.50
C ARG A 4 8.33 -9.65 3.38
N ILE A 5 8.11 -9.05 2.22
CA ILE A 5 8.12 -9.67 0.88
C ILE A 5 6.99 -10.67 0.54
N SER A 6 6.30 -11.31 1.49
CA SER A 6 5.20 -12.24 1.15
C SER A 6 3.80 -11.58 1.03
N GLY A 7 3.64 -10.31 1.43
CA GLY A 7 2.33 -9.68 1.59
C GLY A 7 1.82 -8.79 0.44
N SER A 8 2.69 -8.30 -0.45
CA SER A 8 2.30 -7.41 -1.55
C SER A 8 1.99 -8.17 -2.83
N GLY A 9 2.88 -9.06 -3.27
CA GLY A 9 2.71 -9.83 -4.53
C GLY A 9 1.56 -10.83 -4.49
N GLY A 10 1.41 -11.60 -3.40
CA GLY A 10 0.39 -12.66 -3.33
C GLY A 10 -1.07 -12.17 -3.38
N ARG A 11 -1.31 -10.87 -3.22
CA ARG A 11 -2.64 -10.26 -3.35
C ARG A 11 -2.88 -9.57 -4.70
N ASN A 12 -1.86 -9.47 -5.56
CA ASN A 12 -2.04 -8.97 -6.93
C ASN A 12 -2.96 -9.87 -7.74
N VAL A 13 -2.87 -11.20 -7.53
CA VAL A 13 -3.66 -12.19 -8.26
C VAL A 13 -5.16 -11.91 -8.19
N PHE A 14 -5.67 -11.35 -7.09
CA PHE A 14 -7.08 -10.98 -6.99
C PHE A 14 -7.41 -9.79 -7.90
N ALA A 15 -6.57 -8.76 -7.92
CA ALA A 15 -6.76 -7.62 -8.80
C ALA A 15 -6.61 -8.02 -10.28
N GLU A 16 -5.64 -8.90 -10.59
CA GLU A 16 -5.43 -9.45 -11.93
C GLU A 16 -6.61 -10.30 -12.40
N LEU A 17 -7.26 -11.04 -11.49
CA LEU A 17 -8.48 -11.80 -11.75
C LEU A 17 -9.76 -10.94 -11.72
N GLY A 18 -9.64 -9.61 -11.64
CA GLY A 18 -10.75 -8.66 -11.78
C GLY A 18 -11.44 -8.27 -10.46
N ALA A 19 -10.92 -8.70 -9.31
CA ALA A 19 -11.46 -8.24 -8.02
C ALA A 19 -11.06 -6.78 -7.75
N GLU A 20 -11.96 -6.04 -7.10
CA GLU A 20 -11.59 -4.75 -6.53
C GLU A 20 -10.74 -4.95 -5.28
N VAL A 21 -9.45 -4.60 -5.36
CA VAL A 21 -8.51 -4.71 -4.24
C VAL A 21 -8.19 -3.33 -3.71
N ILE A 22 -8.57 -3.07 -2.45
CA ILE A 22 -8.21 -1.85 -1.73
C ILE A 22 -7.05 -2.16 -0.78
N LYS A 23 -5.95 -1.45 -0.94
CA LYS A 23 -4.79 -1.48 -0.06
C LYS A 23 -4.85 -0.30 0.91
N ILE A 24 -5.01 -0.61 2.20
CA ILE A 24 -4.94 0.38 3.27
C ILE A 24 -3.48 0.61 3.66
N GLU A 25 -3.07 1.87 3.66
CA GLU A 25 -1.71 2.29 3.99
C GLU A 25 -1.70 3.27 5.14
N ASN A 26 -0.67 3.18 5.99
CA ASN A 26 -0.55 4.08 7.13
C ASN A 26 -0.13 5.48 6.65
N LYS A 27 -0.99 6.47 6.91
CA LYS A 27 -0.76 7.88 6.57
C LYS A 27 0.44 8.48 7.31
N THR A 28 0.72 8.04 8.54
CA THR A 28 1.76 8.64 9.39
C THR A 28 3.16 8.19 9.01
N THR A 29 3.29 7.08 8.26
CA THR A 29 4.60 6.49 7.87
C THR A 29 4.91 6.65 6.38
N LYS A 30 4.22 7.55 5.67
CA LYS A 30 4.35 7.73 4.21
C LYS A 30 3.94 6.50 3.39
N GLY A 31 3.16 5.59 3.98
CA GLY A 31 2.62 4.41 3.32
C GLY A 31 3.57 3.23 3.24
N ASP A 32 3.38 2.42 2.21
CA ASP A 32 4.16 1.23 1.90
C ASP A 32 5.63 1.61 1.66
N VAL A 33 6.52 0.99 2.45
CA VAL A 33 7.96 1.21 2.37
C VAL A 33 8.54 0.92 0.99
N THR A 34 7.89 0.05 0.20
CA THR A 34 8.33 -0.28 -1.15
C THR A 34 8.23 0.90 -2.10
N ARG A 35 7.46 1.96 -1.80
CA ARG A 35 7.39 3.20 -2.60
C ARG A 35 8.76 3.87 -2.77
N SER A 36 9.66 3.70 -1.81
CA SER A 36 11.02 4.24 -1.84
C SER A 36 12.08 3.20 -2.19
N TRP A 37 11.72 1.93 -2.43
CA TRP A 37 12.67 0.89 -2.82
C TRP A 37 13.00 1.04 -4.29
N ARG A 38 13.99 1.88 -4.57
CA ARG A 38 14.42 2.27 -5.91
C ARG A 38 15.89 1.99 -6.15
N LEU A 39 16.25 1.83 -7.41
CA LEU A 39 17.64 1.84 -7.82
C LEU A 39 18.20 3.28 -7.78
N PRO A 40 19.52 3.48 -7.57
CA PRO A 40 20.11 4.81 -7.58
C PRO A 40 19.91 5.59 -8.88
N ASN A 41 19.71 4.89 -10.00
CA ASN A 41 19.57 5.45 -11.34
C ASN A 41 18.11 5.52 -11.83
N GLU A 42 17.15 5.26 -10.94
CA GLU A 42 15.73 5.33 -11.30
C GLU A 42 15.27 6.78 -11.50
N PRO A 43 14.45 7.08 -12.52
CA PRO A 43 14.00 8.44 -12.81
C PRO A 43 13.16 9.04 -11.66
N THR A 44 13.22 10.38 -11.56
CA THR A 44 12.42 11.30 -10.73
C THR A 44 11.95 10.78 -9.36
N PRO A 45 12.53 11.30 -8.24
CA PRO A 45 12.14 10.85 -6.92
C PRO A 45 10.68 11.12 -6.53
N GLU A 46 9.99 11.95 -7.29
CA GLU A 46 8.61 12.37 -7.11
C GLU A 46 7.60 11.24 -7.32
N GLU A 47 7.97 10.18 -8.05
CA GLU A 47 7.13 9.00 -8.29
C GLU A 47 7.46 7.85 -7.31
N ALA A 48 6.50 6.93 -7.15
CA ALA A 48 6.76 5.69 -6.42
C ALA A 48 7.71 4.79 -7.23
N SER A 49 8.44 3.89 -6.57
CA SER A 49 9.42 3.09 -7.29
C SER A 49 8.78 2.08 -8.26
N ALA A 50 9.55 1.67 -9.28
CA ALA A 50 9.21 0.60 -10.20
C ALA A 50 8.87 -0.70 -9.46
N TYR A 51 9.58 -0.97 -8.35
CA TYR A 51 9.26 -2.10 -7.49
C TYR A 51 7.88 -1.96 -6.83
N PHE A 52 7.53 -0.78 -6.33
CA PHE A 52 6.19 -0.54 -5.80
C PHE A 52 5.11 -0.79 -6.84
N TYR A 53 5.30 -0.31 -8.07
CA TYR A 53 4.32 -0.51 -9.14
C TYR A 53 4.16 -1.99 -9.51
N SER A 54 5.25 -2.76 -9.58
CA SER A 54 5.19 -4.18 -9.95
C SER A 54 4.39 -5.04 -8.95
N VAL A 55 4.44 -4.69 -7.66
CA VAL A 55 3.77 -5.46 -6.59
C VAL A 55 2.44 -4.85 -6.11
N ASN A 56 1.96 -3.79 -6.76
CA ASN A 56 0.70 -3.12 -6.42
C ASN A 56 -0.21 -2.82 -7.62
N TYR A 57 0.02 -3.48 -8.75
CA TYR A 57 -0.85 -3.37 -9.92
C TYR A 57 -2.34 -3.61 -9.58
N GLY A 58 -3.21 -2.78 -10.15
CA GLY A 58 -4.66 -2.91 -10.02
C GLY A 58 -5.24 -2.62 -8.64
N LYS A 59 -4.42 -2.19 -7.67
CA LYS A 59 -4.88 -1.87 -6.31
C LYS A 59 -5.24 -0.40 -6.17
N LYS A 60 -6.34 -0.13 -5.46
CA LYS A 60 -6.67 1.21 -4.97
C LYS A 60 -5.96 1.45 -3.64
N HIS A 61 -5.27 2.57 -3.50
CA HIS A 61 -4.50 2.89 -2.30
C HIS A 61 -5.27 3.90 -1.43
N LEU A 62 -5.60 3.52 -0.20
CA LEU A 62 -6.27 4.39 0.75
C LEU A 62 -5.37 4.63 1.95
N PHE A 63 -5.01 5.89 2.16
CA PHE A 63 -4.23 6.30 3.32
C PHE A 63 -5.13 6.49 4.54
N PHE A 64 -4.78 5.81 5.61
CA PHE A 64 -5.55 5.80 6.84
C PHE A 64 -4.65 6.13 8.03
N ASP A 65 -5.13 6.99 8.90
CA ASP A 65 -4.49 7.29 10.18
C ASP A 65 -5.21 6.54 11.29
N PHE A 66 -4.58 5.46 11.77
CA PHE A 66 -5.14 4.64 12.84
C PHE A 66 -5.10 5.33 14.21
N GLN A 67 -4.37 6.44 14.34
CA GLN A 67 -4.33 7.24 15.57
C GLN A 67 -5.43 8.29 15.62
N ASP A 68 -6.16 8.51 14.52
CA ASP A 68 -7.31 9.41 14.52
C ASP A 68 -8.45 8.81 15.37
N LYS A 69 -8.59 9.35 16.58
CA LYS A 69 -9.62 8.96 17.56
C LYS A 69 -11.05 9.13 17.04
N LYS A 70 -11.29 10.00 16.05
CA LYS A 70 -12.62 10.15 15.42
C LYS A 70 -12.95 8.94 14.55
N ILE A 71 -11.95 8.42 13.86
CA ILE A 71 -12.09 7.28 12.95
C ILE A 71 -12.20 5.97 13.73
N MET A 72 -11.38 5.76 14.77
CA MET A 72 -11.44 4.57 15.63
C MET A 72 -12.83 4.34 16.25
N LYS A 73 -13.54 5.41 16.65
CA LYS A 73 -14.89 5.31 17.21
C LYS A 73 -15.96 4.90 16.19
N ARG A 74 -15.76 5.18 14.90
CA ARG A 74 -16.73 4.86 13.84
C ARG A 74 -16.65 3.40 13.40
N HIS A 75 -15.48 2.77 13.53
CA HIS A 75 -15.24 1.39 13.10
C HIS A 75 -15.19 0.37 14.25
N ALA A 76 -15.11 0.80 15.52
CA ALA A 76 -15.16 -0.08 16.69
C ALA A 76 -16.55 -0.67 17.01
N LYS A 77 -17.52 -0.58 16.08
CA LYS A 77 -18.92 -0.99 16.28
C LYS A 77 -19.35 -2.22 15.46
N TYR A 78 -18.37 -2.93 14.86
CA TYR A 78 -18.55 -4.19 14.15
C TYR A 78 -17.59 -5.22 14.71
#